data_AF-A0A353DWS3-F1
#
_entry.id   AF-A0A353DWS3-F1
#
_cell.length_a   1.000
_cell.length_b   1.000
_cell.length_c   1.000
_cell.angle_alpha   90.00
_cell.angle_beta   90.00
_cell.angle_gamma   90.00
#
_symmetry.space_group_name_H-M   'P 1'
#
loop_
_entity.id
_entity.type
_entity.pdbx_description
1 polymer ?
#
loop_
_entity_poly.entity_id
_entity_poly.type
_entity_poly.pdbx_seq_one_letter_code
_entity_poly.pdbx_strand_id
1 'polypeptide(L)'
;MKNRLLTLLLGCLCSMAQAQLSDVTQPGDTIVATSGNSPGSEGVTNAIDNADTKYLNFDITNTGFTVTPSVGLTVVKGLSLTSANDAPDRDPMTYLLEGSYDGENFVEISS
;
A
#
# COMPACT_ATOMS: atom_id res chain seq x y z
N MET A 1 64.97 -2.77 -4.49
CA MET A 1 63.89 -2.80 -3.46
C MET A 1 63.01 -4.00 -3.72
N LYS A 2 62.76 -4.80 -2.69
CA LYS A 2 62.12 -6.13 -2.73
C LYS A 2 60.59 -6.02 -2.61
N ASN A 3 59.93 -6.93 -3.35
CA ASN A 3 58.63 -7.58 -3.11
C ASN A 3 57.30 -6.98 -3.61
N ARG A 4 56.66 -7.82 -4.44
CA ARG A 4 55.28 -7.84 -4.94
C ARG A 4 54.36 -8.38 -3.84
N LEU A 5 53.09 -7.96 -3.75
CA LEU A 5 51.98 -8.89 -3.49
C LEU A 5 50.62 -8.33 -3.93
N LEU A 6 49.93 -9.12 -4.72
CA LEU A 6 48.55 -8.99 -5.19
C LEU A 6 47.64 -9.69 -4.15
N THR A 7 46.53 -9.10 -3.74
CA THR A 7 45.45 -9.84 -3.04
C THR A 7 44.10 -9.37 -3.56
N LEU A 8 43.45 -10.28 -4.27
CA LEU A 8 42.08 -10.22 -4.76
C LEU A 8 41.17 -10.70 -3.61
N LEU A 9 40.28 -9.84 -3.10
CA LEU A 9 39.15 -10.30 -2.29
C LEU A 9 37.92 -10.40 -3.20
N LEU A 10 37.63 -11.61 -3.67
CA LEU A 10 36.32 -11.95 -4.21
C LEU A 10 35.40 -12.24 -3.03
N GLY A 11 34.81 -11.18 -2.47
CA GLY A 11 33.77 -11.30 -1.45
C GLY A 11 32.46 -11.74 -2.12
N CYS A 12 31.95 -12.90 -1.71
CA CYS A 12 30.59 -13.33 -2.03
C CYS A 12 29.61 -12.24 -1.57
N LEU A 13 29.09 -11.45 -2.51
CA LEU A 13 27.89 -10.65 -2.33
C LEU A 13 26.71 -11.62 -2.32
N CYS A 14 26.54 -12.35 -1.21
CA CYS A 14 25.23 -12.88 -0.90
C CYS A 14 24.39 -11.65 -0.56
N SER A 15 23.72 -11.09 -1.57
CA SER A 15 22.72 -10.06 -1.35
C SER A 15 21.70 -10.66 -0.40
N MET A 16 21.71 -10.19 0.84
CA MET A 16 20.61 -10.40 1.76
C MET A 16 19.41 -9.75 1.08
N ALA A 17 18.64 -10.55 0.32
CA ALA A 17 17.39 -10.08 -0.24
C ALA A 17 16.50 -9.77 0.95
N GLN A 18 16.45 -8.49 1.32
CA GLN A 18 15.50 -8.01 2.30
C GLN A 18 14.14 -8.38 1.74
N ALA A 19 13.36 -9.17 2.49
CA ALA A 19 12.01 -9.53 2.10
C ALA A 19 11.21 -8.23 1.96
N GLN A 20 11.10 -7.74 0.73
CA GLN A 20 10.31 -6.56 0.41
C GLN A 20 8.86 -7.01 0.44
N LEU A 21 8.04 -6.34 1.26
CA LEU A 21 6.60 -6.51 1.18
C LEU A 21 6.16 -6.12 -0.24
N SER A 22 5.44 -7.01 -0.90
CA SER A 22 4.80 -6.71 -2.18
C SER A 22 3.44 -6.08 -1.90
N ASP A 23 3.09 -5.08 -2.68
CA ASP A 23 1.72 -4.58 -2.71
C ASP A 23 0.80 -5.74 -3.13
N VAL A 24 -0.29 -5.90 -2.39
CA VAL A 24 -1.30 -6.93 -2.67
C VAL A 24 -2.40 -6.38 -3.57
N THR A 25 -2.47 -5.06 -3.74
CA THR A 25 -3.44 -4.37 -4.58
C THR A 25 -2.85 -4.07 -5.96
N GLN A 26 -3.71 -3.95 -6.97
CA GLN A 26 -3.31 -3.52 -8.30
C GLN A 26 -4.43 -2.75 -9.00
N PRO A 27 -4.09 -1.89 -9.98
CA PRO A 27 -5.07 -1.18 -10.78
C PRO A 27 -6.03 -2.16 -11.45
N GLY A 28 -7.34 -1.94 -11.24
CA GLY A 28 -8.40 -2.81 -11.75
C GLY A 28 -8.90 -3.86 -10.76
N ASP A 29 -8.32 -3.98 -9.56
CA ASP A 29 -8.97 -4.72 -8.47
C ASP A 29 -10.34 -4.12 -8.15
N THR A 30 -11.27 -4.97 -7.75
CA THR A 30 -12.57 -4.51 -7.26
C THR A 30 -12.34 -3.72 -5.98
N ILE A 31 -12.79 -2.47 -5.96
CA ILE A 31 -12.67 -1.58 -4.81
C ILE A 31 -13.99 -0.85 -4.59
N VAL A 32 -14.45 -0.82 -3.35
CA VAL A 32 -15.74 -0.24 -2.95
C VAL A 32 -15.50 0.74 -1.82
N ALA A 33 -15.85 2.01 -2.04
CA ALA A 33 -15.81 3.02 -0.99
C ALA A 33 -16.95 2.84 0.00
N THR A 34 -16.75 3.32 1.24
CA THR A 34 -17.84 3.44 2.22
C THR A 34 -18.98 4.33 1.72
N SER A 35 -18.67 5.31 0.88
CA SER A 35 -19.63 6.16 0.17
C SER A 35 -19.06 6.70 -1.15
N GLY A 36 -19.94 7.15 -2.04
CA GLY A 36 -19.57 7.84 -3.28
C GLY A 36 -19.36 9.34 -3.13
N ASN A 37 -19.18 9.86 -1.90
CA ASN A 37 -19.07 11.31 -1.64
C ASN A 37 -17.67 11.84 -2.00
N SER A 38 -17.32 11.75 -3.28
CA SER A 38 -16.03 12.13 -3.84
C SER A 38 -16.22 13.09 -5.02
N PRO A 39 -15.30 14.04 -5.25
CA PRO A 39 -15.33 14.82 -6.47
C PRO A 39 -14.96 13.95 -7.67
N GLY A 40 -15.37 14.38 -8.88
CA GLY A 40 -15.42 13.49 -10.04
C GLY A 40 -14.12 12.75 -10.39
N SER A 41 -12.96 13.40 -10.31
CA SER A 41 -11.66 12.82 -10.68
C SER A 41 -10.87 12.28 -9.48
N GLU A 42 -11.46 12.20 -8.29
CA GLU A 42 -10.79 11.75 -7.06
C GLU A 42 -11.55 10.59 -6.39
N GLY A 43 -12.13 9.72 -7.22
CA GLY A 43 -12.88 8.55 -6.77
C GLY A 43 -12.00 7.42 -6.24
N VAL A 44 -12.65 6.40 -5.66
CA VAL A 44 -11.97 5.34 -4.88
C VAL A 44 -10.92 4.55 -5.66
N THR A 45 -11.07 4.41 -6.96
CA THR A 45 -10.10 3.70 -7.82
C THR A 45 -8.70 4.31 -7.77
N ASN A 46 -8.59 5.60 -7.49
CA ASN A 46 -7.33 6.31 -7.37
C ASN A 46 -6.51 5.87 -6.15
N ALA A 47 -7.12 5.17 -5.18
CA ALA A 47 -6.38 4.66 -4.02
C ALA A 47 -5.42 3.51 -4.37
N ILE A 48 -5.60 2.86 -5.52
CA ILE A 48 -4.84 1.66 -5.95
C ILE A 48 -4.44 1.73 -7.43
N ASP A 49 -4.41 2.92 -8.03
CA ASP A 49 -4.19 3.10 -9.48
C ASP A 49 -2.71 3.15 -9.90
N ASN A 50 -1.79 3.09 -8.93
CA ASN A 50 -0.35 3.24 -9.14
C ASN A 50 0.07 4.51 -9.89
N ALA A 51 -0.69 5.60 -9.73
CA ALA A 51 -0.40 6.90 -10.31
C ALA A 51 -0.32 8.00 -9.24
N ASP A 52 0.11 9.20 -9.65
CA ASP A 52 0.09 10.41 -8.80
C ASP A 52 -1.32 11.04 -8.83
N THR A 53 -2.32 10.24 -8.46
CA THR A 53 -3.70 10.67 -8.25
C THR A 53 -4.10 10.35 -6.80
N LYS A 54 -5.27 10.85 -6.37
CA LYS A 54 -5.73 10.68 -4.99
C LYS A 54 -7.17 10.21 -4.93
N TYR A 55 -7.49 9.51 -3.86
CA TYR A 55 -8.87 9.33 -3.39
C TYR A 55 -9.20 10.41 -2.36
N LEU A 56 -10.32 11.11 -2.55
CA LEU A 56 -10.87 12.07 -1.58
C LEU A 56 -12.33 11.73 -1.27
N ASN A 57 -12.67 11.67 0.02
CA ASN A 57 -14.05 11.49 0.47
C ASN A 57 -14.47 12.62 1.43
N PHE A 58 -15.54 13.34 1.10
CA PHE A 58 -16.04 14.47 1.87
C PHE A 58 -16.82 14.08 3.13
N ASP A 59 -16.98 12.79 3.42
CA ASP A 59 -17.52 12.32 4.70
C ASP A 59 -16.53 12.52 5.86
N ILE A 60 -15.23 12.65 5.55
CA ILE A 60 -14.11 12.99 6.46
C ILE A 60 -13.84 11.94 7.55
N THR A 61 -14.84 11.61 8.37
CA THR A 61 -14.74 10.67 9.48
C THR A 61 -15.38 9.34 9.13
N ASN A 62 -14.81 8.23 9.64
CA ASN A 62 -15.32 6.87 9.39
C ASN A 62 -15.48 6.57 7.88
N THR A 63 -14.56 7.10 7.08
CA THR A 63 -14.50 6.90 5.64
C THR A 63 -13.32 6.02 5.26
N GLY A 64 -13.46 5.29 4.15
CA GLY A 64 -12.45 4.36 3.67
C GLY A 64 -12.97 3.56 2.48
N PHE A 65 -12.38 2.38 2.28
CA PHE A 65 -12.74 1.48 1.19
C PHE A 65 -12.38 0.03 1.52
N THR A 66 -13.05 -0.89 0.83
CA THR A 66 -12.73 -2.32 0.83
C THR A 66 -12.20 -2.69 -0.55
N VAL A 67 -11.05 -3.36 -0.60
CA VAL A 67 -10.48 -3.93 -1.84
C VAL A 67 -10.66 -5.44 -1.81
N THR A 68 -11.02 -6.03 -2.96
CA THR A 68 -10.95 -7.48 -3.21
C THR A 68 -9.77 -7.74 -4.15
N PRO A 69 -8.59 -8.10 -3.62
CA PRO A 69 -7.39 -8.27 -4.43
C PRO A 69 -7.50 -9.46 -5.37
N SER A 70 -7.19 -9.26 -6.65
CA SER A 70 -7.21 -10.34 -7.64
C SER A 70 -5.97 -11.25 -7.59
N VAL A 71 -4.96 -10.89 -6.78
CA VAL A 71 -3.80 -11.74 -6.48
C VAL A 71 -4.16 -13.02 -5.70
N GLY A 72 -5.39 -13.09 -5.17
CA GLY A 72 -5.90 -14.22 -4.41
C GLY A 72 -5.67 -14.08 -2.90
N LEU A 73 -5.99 -15.15 -2.15
CA LEU A 73 -5.84 -15.15 -0.69
C LEU A 73 -4.38 -14.95 -0.29
N THR A 74 -4.13 -13.87 0.44
CA THR A 74 -2.82 -13.48 0.92
C THR A 74 -2.89 -12.97 2.35
N VAL A 75 -1.79 -13.12 3.08
CA VAL A 75 -1.67 -12.56 4.43
C VAL A 75 -1.14 -11.15 4.32
N VAL A 76 -2.00 -10.16 4.58
CA VAL A 76 -1.62 -8.75 4.65
C VAL A 76 -0.75 -8.53 5.89
N LYS A 77 0.38 -7.82 5.72
CA LYS A 77 1.40 -7.61 6.76
C LYS A 77 1.67 -6.14 7.09
N GLY A 78 1.02 -5.21 6.39
CA GLY A 78 1.22 -3.79 6.62
C GLY A 78 0.40 -2.95 5.65
N LEU A 79 0.43 -1.65 5.90
CA LEU A 79 -0.22 -0.62 5.12
C LEU A 79 0.84 0.40 4.67
N SER A 80 0.75 0.82 3.42
CA SER A 80 1.48 1.99 2.92
C SER A 80 0.45 3.03 2.52
N LEU A 81 0.64 4.27 2.96
CA LEU A 81 -0.20 5.41 2.61
C LEU A 81 0.67 6.53 2.04
N THR A 82 0.16 7.17 1.00
CA THR A 82 0.74 8.40 0.44
C THR A 82 -0.24 9.54 0.70
N SER A 83 0.26 10.64 1.26
CA SER A 83 -0.53 11.86 1.47
C SER A 83 -1.04 12.44 0.15
N ALA A 84 -2.13 13.21 0.22
CA ALA A 84 -2.61 13.95 -0.95
C ALA A 84 -1.61 15.04 -1.37
N ASN A 85 -1.69 15.45 -2.64
CA ASN A 85 -0.73 16.38 -3.25
C ASN A 85 -1.16 17.85 -3.27
N ASP A 86 -2.23 18.25 -2.56
CA ASP A 86 -2.81 19.60 -2.65
C ASP A 86 -2.95 20.34 -1.31
N ALA A 87 -3.29 19.67 -0.22
CA ALA A 87 -3.54 20.33 1.06
C ALA A 87 -3.26 19.42 2.28
N PRO A 88 -2.47 19.87 3.28
CA PRO A 88 -2.11 19.06 4.46
C PRO A 88 -3.28 18.64 5.36
N ASP A 89 -4.39 19.36 5.30
CA ASP A 89 -5.61 19.06 6.06
C ASP A 89 -6.35 17.80 5.54
N ARG A 90 -5.89 17.23 4.43
CA ARG A 90 -6.45 16.02 3.81
C ARG A 90 -5.61 14.77 4.05
N ASP A 91 -4.55 14.87 4.84
CA ASP A 91 -3.71 13.73 5.19
C ASP A 91 -4.45 12.77 6.14
N PRO A 92 -4.35 11.44 5.94
CA PRO A 92 -4.93 10.48 6.87
C PRO A 92 -4.39 10.68 8.30
N MET A 93 -5.27 11.02 9.24
CA MET A 93 -4.90 11.22 10.65
C MET A 93 -4.90 9.91 11.46
N THR A 94 -5.80 8.99 11.12
CA THR A 94 -6.02 7.72 11.81
C THR A 94 -6.40 6.66 10.78
N TYR A 95 -6.01 5.41 10.99
CA TYR A 95 -6.40 4.29 10.13
C TYR A 95 -6.88 3.10 10.95
N LEU A 96 -7.64 2.23 10.31
CA LEU A 96 -7.95 0.89 10.76
C LEU A 96 -7.78 -0.02 9.55
N LEU A 97 -6.87 -0.96 9.64
CA LEU A 97 -6.66 -1.98 8.61
C LEU A 97 -7.28 -3.28 9.11
N GLU A 98 -8.24 -3.78 8.34
CA GLU A 98 -8.87 -5.07 8.57
C GLU A 98 -8.70 -5.99 7.36
N GLY A 99 -8.78 -7.30 7.59
CA GLY A 99 -8.75 -8.31 6.54
C GLY A 99 -9.86 -9.32 6.71
N SER A 100 -10.26 -9.92 5.59
CA SER A 100 -11.25 -11.00 5.54
C SER A 100 -10.84 -12.02 4.48
N TYR A 101 -11.16 -13.30 4.72
CA TYR A 101 -11.05 -14.36 3.72
C TYR A 101 -12.41 -14.75 3.10
N ASP A 102 -13.53 -14.22 3.63
CA ASP A 102 -14.90 -14.53 3.20
C ASP A 102 -15.66 -13.31 2.67
N GLY A 103 -15.11 -12.11 2.82
CA GLY A 103 -15.73 -10.85 2.40
C GLY A 103 -16.86 -10.38 3.31
N GLU A 104 -17.13 -11.06 4.42
CA GLU A 104 -18.22 -10.76 5.35
C GLU A 104 -17.70 -10.45 6.76
N ASN A 105 -16.80 -11.28 7.27
CA ASN A 105 -16.23 -11.14 8.61
C ASN A 105 -14.83 -10.54 8.50
N PHE A 106 -14.68 -9.33 9.02
CA PHE A 106 -13.42 -8.59 9.05
C PHE A 106 -12.75 -8.71 10.43
N VAL A 107 -11.43 -8.84 10.42
CA VAL A 107 -10.60 -8.89 11.63
C VAL A 107 -9.54 -7.81 11.52
N GLU A 108 -9.38 -7.04 12.60
CA GLU A 108 -8.33 -6.03 12.71
C GLU A 108 -6.94 -6.65 12.56
N ILE A 109 -6.14 -6.03 11.69
CA ILE A 109 -4.72 -6.33 11.46
C ILE A 109 -3.84 -5.30 12.19
N SER A 110 -4.21 -4.01 12.08
CA SER A 110 -3.48 -2.89 12.70
C SER A 110 -4.30 -1.60 12.68
N SER A 111 -3.98 -0.67 13.58
CA SER A 111 -4.50 0.71 13.66
C SER A 111 -3.42 1.72 14.06
#